data_AF-A0A1B2HY30-F1
#
_entry.id   AF-A0A1B2HY30-F1
#
_cell.length_a   1.000
_cell.length_b   1.000
_cell.length_c   1.000
_cell.angle_alpha   90.00
_cell.angle_beta   90.00
_cell.angle_gamma   90.00
#
_symmetry.space_group_name_H-M   'P 1'
#
loop_
_entity.id
_entity.type
_entity.pdbx_description
1 polymer ?
#
loop_
_entity_poly.entity_id
_entity_poly.type
_entity_poly.pdbx_seq_one_letter_code
_entity_poly.pdbx_strand_id
1 'polypeptide(L)' 'MAFPHGRLIASRDGVNYVLAPDGWDHLAGQRLKHAMSVSREEAEDWCEREGWDLHLLDDVPSP' A
#
# COMPACT_ATOMS: atom_id res chain seq x y z
N MET A 1 1.17 6.19 -2.41
CA MET A 1 1.43 4.85 -1.84
C MET A 1 2.92 4.60 -1.95
N ALA A 2 3.54 3.63 -1.26
CA ALA A 2 4.97 3.42 -1.28
C ALA A 2 5.32 1.94 -1.51
N PHE A 3 6.31 1.63 -2.35
CA PHE A 3 6.56 0.28 -2.84
C PHE A 3 7.98 -0.22 -2.52
N PRO A 4 8.16 -1.28 -1.71
CA PRO A 4 9.39 -2.05 -1.67
C PRO A 4 9.14 -3.48 -2.17
N HIS A 5 9.67 -3.83 -3.34
CA HIS A 5 10.09 -5.19 -3.75
C HIS A 5 9.20 -6.41 -3.34
N GLY A 6 7.87 -6.23 -3.21
CA GLY A 6 6.96 -7.34 -2.91
C GLY A 6 5.63 -7.00 -2.24
N ARG A 7 5.47 -5.85 -1.55
CA ARG A 7 4.15 -5.48 -0.95
C ARG A 7 3.84 -3.99 -1.10
N LEU A 8 2.59 -3.69 -1.45
CA LEU A 8 2.12 -2.32 -1.55
C LEU A 8 1.90 -1.72 -0.16
N ILE A 9 2.36 -0.48 0.07
CA ILE A 9 2.23 0.19 1.36
C ILE A 9 1.49 1.51 1.16
N ALA A 10 0.52 1.81 2.00
CA ALA A 10 -0.14 3.11 2.05
C ALA A 10 0.35 3.88 3.28
N SER A 11 0.76 5.13 3.10
CA SER A 11 1.07 6.02 4.21
C SER A 11 -0.02 7.07 4.32
N ARG A 12 -0.68 7.19 5.47
CA ARG A 12 -1.76 8.14 5.73
C ARG A 12 -1.68 8.64 7.17
N ASP A 13 -1.73 9.96 7.37
CA ASP A 13 -1.64 10.61 8.69
C ASP A 13 -0.39 10.22 9.52
N GLY A 14 0.73 9.90 8.86
CA GLY A 14 1.95 9.42 9.53
C GLY A 14 1.90 7.95 9.94
N VAL A 15 0.76 7.29 9.74
CA VAL A 15 0.57 5.85 9.86
C VAL A 15 0.88 5.15 8.54
N ASN A 16 1.46 3.95 8.61
CA ASN A 16 1.69 3.11 7.44
C ASN A 16 0.79 1.87 7.52
N TYR A 17 0.28 1.45 6.37
CA TYR A 17 -0.50 0.24 6.19
C TYR A 17 0.18 -0.58 5.10
N VAL A 18 0.30 -1.89 5.30
CA VAL A 18 0.82 -2.80 4.29
C VAL A 18 -0.33 -3.63 3.73
N LEU A 19 -0.35 -3.80 2.42
CA LEU A 19 -1.30 -4.67 1.77
C LEU A 19 -0.90 -6.13 2.01
N ALA A 20 -1.75 -6.85 2.72
CA ALA A 20 -1.66 -8.25 3.05
C ALA A 20 -2.85 -9.02 2.44
N PRO A 21 -2.77 -10.34 2.23
CA PRO A 21 -3.79 -11.10 1.48
C PRO A 21 -5.19 -11.02 2.10
N ASP A 22 -5.24 -10.73 3.40
CA ASP A 22 -6.43 -10.54 4.22
C ASP A 22 -6.94 -9.08 4.25
N GLY A 23 -6.17 -8.12 3.73
CA GLY A 23 -6.52 -6.69 3.68
C GLY A 23 -5.35 -5.78 4.05
N TRP A 24 -5.66 -4.55 4.47
CA TRP A 24 -4.65 -3.62 4.97
C TRP A 24 -4.28 -3.92 6.41
N ASP A 25 -3.03 -4.35 6.62
CA ASP A 25 -2.49 -4.53 7.96
C ASP A 25 -1.77 -3.27 8.43
N HIS A 26 -1.99 -2.90 9.69
CA HIS A 26 -1.45 -1.68 10.26
C HIS A 26 0.03 -1.85 10.59
N LEU A 27 0.89 -1.16 9.85
CA LEU A 27 2.34 -1.22 10.00
C LEU A 27 2.80 -0.21 11.06
N ALA A 28 2.86 -0.65 12.32
CA ALA A 28 3.43 0.11 13.42
C ALA A 28 4.96 0.25 13.25
N GLY A 29 5.40 1.27 12.52
CA GLY A 29 6.82 1.49 12.25
C GLY A 29 7.13 2.81 11.55
N GLN A 30 8.32 3.35 11.85
CA GLN A 30 8.82 4.61 11.32
C GLN A 30 8.87 4.58 9.79
N ARG A 31 8.54 5.72 9.14
CA ARG A 31 8.53 5.96 7.69
C ARG A 31 9.64 5.18 6.99
N LEU A 32 9.26 4.20 6.17
CA LEU A 32 10.19 3.37 5.42
C LEU A 32 11.08 4.28 4.56
N LYS A 33 12.36 4.38 4.92
CA LYS A 33 13.33 5.25 4.25
C LYS A 33 13.57 4.87 2.78
N HIS A 34 13.19 3.66 2.39
CA HIS A 34 13.36 3.11 1.05
C HIS A 34 12.05 2.91 0.28
N ALA A 35 10.90 3.30 0.84
CA ALA A 35 9.65 3.12 0.12
C ALA A 35 9.47 4.26 -0.88
N MET A 36 9.60 3.95 -2.17
CA MET A 36 9.37 4.92 -3.24
C MET A 36 7.89 5.22 -3.34
N SER A 37 7.54 6.50 -3.30
CA SER A 37 6.15 6.92 -3.46
C SER A 37 5.68 6.64 -4.90
N VAL A 38 4.74 5.72 -5.05
CA VAL A 38 4.05 5.42 -6.30
C VAL A 38 2.71 6.14 -6.36
N SER A 39 2.34 6.55 -7.58
CA SER A 39 1.03 7.13 -7.90
C SER A 39 -0.08 6.07 -7.81
N ARG A 40 -1.35 6.52 -7.86
CA ARG A 40 -2.51 5.61 -7.89
C ARG A 40 -2.43 4.66 -9.08
N GLU A 41 -2.17 5.18 -10.28
CA GLU A 41 -2.02 4.38 -11.50
C GLU A 41 -0.93 3.31 -11.39
N GLU A 42 0.20 3.62 -10.75
CA GLU A 42 1.27 2.64 -10.55
C GLU A 42 0.92 1.59 -9.50
N ALA A 43 0.12 1.96 -8.50
CA ALA A 43 -0.42 1.00 -7.55
C ALA A 43 -1.46 0.09 -8.21
N GLU A 44 -2.28 0.64 -9.11
CA GLU A 44 -3.27 -0.10 -9.91
C GLU A 44 -2.58 -1.10 -10.84
N ASP A 45 -1.56 -0.69 -11.61
CA ASP A 45 -0.77 -1.59 -12.48
C ASP A 45 -0.10 -2.72 -11.67
N TRP A 46 0.40 -2.43 -10.47
CA TRP A 46 0.97 -3.45 -9.59
C TRP A 46 -0.08 -4.46 -9.12
N CYS A 47 -1.24 -3.98 -8.66
CA CYS A 47 -2.32 -4.84 -8.23
C CYS A 47 -2.79 -5.74 -9.38
N GLU A 48 -2.94 -5.21 -10.59
CA GLU A 48 -3.30 -6.01 -11.77
C GLU A 48 -2.24 -7.08 -12.10
N ARG A 49 -0.95 -6.74 -12.01
CA ARG A 49 0.14 -7.72 -12.26
C ARG A 49 0.18 -8.84 -11.24
N GLU A 50 -0.05 -8.52 -9.98
CA GLU A 50 0.00 -9.51 -8.89
C GLU A 50 -1.36 -10.23 -8.71
N GLY A 51 -2.41 -9.77 -9.40
CA GLY A 51 -3.77 -10.32 -9.32
C GLY A 51 -4.55 -9.89 -8.07
N TRP A 52 -4.21 -8.74 -7.49
CA TRP A 52 -4.87 -8.15 -6.34
C TRP A 52 -6.04 -7.28 -6.76
N ASP A 53 -7.04 -7.19 -5.89
CA ASP A 53 -8.24 -6.39 -6.15
C ASP A 53 -7.93 -4.89 -6.05
N LEU A 54 -8.29 -4.14 -7.10
CA LEU A 54 -8.09 -2.70 -7.16
C LEU A 54 -8.88 -1.95 -6.10
N HIS A 55 -10.03 -2.49 -5.66
CA HIS A 55 -10.78 -1.88 -4.55
C HIS A 55 -9.99 -1.83 -3.26
N LEU A 56 -8.96 -2.69 -3.08
CA LEU A 56 -8.09 -2.60 -1.91
C LEU A 56 -7.38 -1.23 -1.89
N LEU A 57 -7.07 -0.63 -3.04
CA LEU A 57 -6.47 0.70 -3.07
C LEU A 57 -7.42 1.80 -2.57
N ASP A 58 -8.74 1.61 -2.69
CA ASP A 58 -9.76 2.51 -2.16
C ASP A 58 -10.18 2.16 -0.72
N ASP A 59 -10.00 0.91 -0.30
CA ASP A 59 -10.31 0.40 1.05
C ASP A 59 -9.24 0.75 2.09
N VAL A 60 -8.24 1.58 1.72
CA VAL A 60 -7.24 2.09 2.67
C VAL A 60 -7.98 2.78 3.82
N PRO A 61 -7.81 2.31 5.07
CA PRO A 61 -8.59 2.81 6.20
C PRO A 61 -8.52 4.33 6.32
N SER A 62 -9.68 4.98 6.22
CA SER A 62 -9.86 6.37 6.61
C SER A 62 -10.35 6.42 8.07
N PRO A 63 -9.85 7.35 8.91
CA PRO A 63 -10.46 7.61 10.21
C PRO A 63 -11.91 8.09 10.07
#